data_AF-A0A7Y2JJT6-F1
#
_entry.id   AF-A0A7Y2JJT6-F1
#
_cell.length_a   1.000
_cell.length_b   1.000
_cell.length_c   1.000
_cell.angle_alpha   90.00
_cell.angle_beta   90.00
_cell.angle_gamma   90.00
#
_symmetry.space_group_name_H-M   'P 1'
#
loop_
_entity.id
_entity.type
_entity.pdbx_description
1 polymer ?
#
loop_
_entity_poly.entity_id
_entity_poly.type
_entity_poly.pdbx_seq_one_letter_code
_entity_poly.pdbx_strand_id
1 'polypeptide(L)' 'MRKLALVCLLFLPACEDPSLNVGASIGTGGVSVAPSVSGRVGGLGVAVSP' A
#
# COMPACT_ATOMS: atom_id res chain seq x y z
N MET A 1 -4.24 0.51 20.90
CA MET A 1 -3.84 0.38 19.48
C MET A 1 -4.38 -0.89 18.79
N ARG A 2 -4.50 -2.03 19.48
CA ARG A 2 -4.93 -3.32 18.90
C ARG A 2 -6.33 -3.34 18.24
N LYS A 3 -7.25 -2.46 18.66
CA LYS A 3 -8.60 -2.35 18.08
C LYS A 3 -8.63 -1.63 16.73
N LEU A 4 -7.63 -0.80 16.42
CA LEU A 4 -7.58 -0.06 15.15
C LEU A 4 -7.21 -0.99 13.97
N ALA A 5 -6.28 -1.93 14.22
CA ALA A 5 -5.86 -2.91 13.22
C ALA A 5 -7.01 -3.81 12.73
N LEU A 6 -7.95 -4.14 13.63
CA LEU A 6 -9.11 -4.98 13.29
C LEU A 6 -10.15 -4.24 12.43
N VAL A 7 -10.27 -2.92 12.60
CA VAL A 7 -11.17 -2.09 11.78
C VAL A 7 -10.61 -1.91 10.37
N CYS A 8 -9.28 -1.76 10.22
CA CYS A 8 -8.66 -1.73 8.89
C CYS A 8 -8.88 -3.05 8.13
N LEU A 9 -8.89 -4.20 8.82
CA LEU A 9 -9.18 -5.51 8.23
C LEU A 9 -10.58 -5.64 7.62
N LEU A 10 -11.57 -4.88 8.12
CA LEU A 10 -12.92 -4.85 7.57
C LEU A 10 -13.03 -4.00 6.29
N PHE A 11 -12.02 -3.16 6.00
CA PHE A 11 -11.93 -2.39 4.76
C PHE A 11 -11.05 -3.05 3.68
N LEU A 12 -10.33 -4.14 4.00
CA LEU A 12 -9.62 -4.93 2.99
C LEU A 12 -10.52 -5.51 1.87
N PRO A 13 -11.77 -5.98 2.12
CA PRO A 13 -12.60 -6.50 1.02
C PRO A 13 -13.16 -5.40 0.11
N ALA A 14 -12.97 -4.12 0.46
CA ALA A 14 -13.36 -3.00 -0.40
C ALA A 14 -12.24 -2.59 -1.37
N CYS A 15 -11.03 -3.15 -1.27
CA CYS A 15 -9.94 -2.85 -2.20
C CYS A 15 -10.14 -3.65 -3.49
N GLU A 16 -10.75 -3.00 -4.47
CA GLU A 16 -10.92 -3.48 -5.83
C GLU A 16 -9.62 -3.23 -6.63
N ASP A 17 -9.18 -4.20 -7.42
CA ASP A 17 -7.99 -4.15 -8.29
C ASP A 17 -6.70 -3.67 -7.57
N PRO A 18 -6.26 -4.35 -6.49
CA PRO A 18 -5.03 -3.96 -5.81
C PRO A 18 -3.82 -4.19 -6.72
N SER A 19 -3.02 -3.13 -6.90
CA SER A 19 -1.73 -3.18 -7.59
C SER A 19 -0.61 -2.86 -6.61
N LEU A 20 0.35 -3.77 -6.49
CA LEU A 20 1.57 -3.58 -5.71
C LEU A 20 2.72 -3.25 -6.66
N ASN A 21 3.41 -2.14 -6.42
CA ASN A 21 4.60 -1.73 -7.15
C ASN A 21 5.78 -1.58 -6.19
N VAL A 22 6.90 -2.20 -6.51
CA VAL A 22 8.11 -2.16 -5.68
C VAL A 22 9.23 -1.51 -6.49
N GLY A 23 9.54 -0.25 -6.16
CA GLY A 23 10.74 0.40 -6.64
C GLY A 23 11.93 -0.01 -5.77
N ALA A 24 12.98 -0.57 -6.36
CA ALA A 24 14.24 -0.83 -5.67
C ALA A 24 15.38 -0.14 -6.42
N SER A 25 16.24 0.56 -5.69
CA SER A 25 17.40 1.25 -6.23
C SER A 25 18.64 0.94 -5.39
N ILE A 26 19.79 0.79 -6.07
CA ILE A 26 21.08 0.50 -5.45
C ILE A 26 22.01 1.67 -5.78
N GLY A 27 22.52 2.33 -4.75
CA GLY A 27 23.44 3.46 -4.88
C GLY A 27 24.65 3.31 -3.98
N THR A 28 25.57 4.26 -4.07
CA THR A 28 26.79 4.31 -3.25
C THR A 28 26.51 4.43 -1.74
N GLY A 29 25.31 4.88 -1.36
CA GLY A 29 24.83 4.95 0.03
C GLY A 29 24.04 3.71 0.49
N GLY A 30 23.93 2.65 -0.32
CA GLY A 30 23.22 1.42 0.02
C GLY A 30 21.98 1.15 -0.85
N VAL A 31 21.07 0.32 -0.34
CA VAL A 31 19.85 -0.10 -1.02
C VAL A 31 18.66 0.72 -0.52
N SER A 32 17.90 1.32 -1.44
CA SER A 32 16.65 2.01 -1.13
C SER A 32 15.49 1.25 -1.76
N VAL A 33 14.48 0.93 -0.95
CA VAL A 33 13.26 0.25 -1.37
C VAL A 33 12.08 1.18 -1.13
N ALA A 34 11.37 1.52 -2.20
CA ALA A 34 10.18 2.36 -2.21
C ALA A 34 8.98 1.51 -2.68
N PRO A 35 8.33 0.78 -1.76
CA PRO A 35 7.10 0.07 -2.07
C PRO A 35 5.94 1.05 -2.19
N SER A 36 5.01 0.79 -3.10
CA SER A 36 3.81 1.59 -3.31
C SER A 36 2.64 0.64 -3.57
N VAL A 37 1.48 0.98 -3.02
CA VAL A 37 0.24 0.23 -3.20
C VAL A 37 -0.80 1.17 -3.78
N SER A 38 -1.49 0.74 -4.82
CA SER A 38 -2.68 1.43 -5.31
C SER A 38 -3.83 0.46 -5.53
N GLY A 39 -5.04 0.99 -5.54
CA GLY A 39 -6.26 0.21 -5.77
C GLY A 39 -7.48 1.12 -5.76
N ARG A 40 -8.67 0.54 -5.76
CA ARG A 40 -9.93 1.26 -5.66
C ARG A 40 -10.69 0.85 -4.42
N VAL A 41 -11.39 1.79 -3.79
CA VAL A 41 -12.29 1.54 -2.66
C VAL A 41 -13.63 2.19 -2.94
N GLY A 42 -14.63 1.38 -3.30
CA GLY A 42 -15.98 1.89 -3.62
C GLY A 42 -15.95 2.89 -4.79
N GLY A 43 -15.16 2.61 -5.82
CA GLY A 43 -14.97 3.50 -6.97
C GLY A 43 -13.98 4.66 -6.78
N LEU A 44 -13.44 4.88 -5.57
CA LEU A 44 -12.40 5.88 -5.32
C LEU A 44 -11.00 5.29 -5.49
N GLY A 45 -10.13 5.95 -6.24
CA GLY A 45 -8.71 5.55 -6.33
C GLY A 45 -7.96 5.87 -5.04
N VAL A 46 -7.25 4.89 -4.50
CA VAL A 46 -6.39 5.03 -3.31
C VAL A 46 -4.96 4.66 -3.70
N ALA A 47 -4.00 5.48 -3.31
CA ALA A 47 -2.58 5.21 -3.49
C ALA A 47 -1.81 5.54 -2.20
N VAL A 48 -0.93 4.64 -1.79
CA VAL A 48 -0.06 4.77 -0.62
C VAL A 48 1.37 4.60 -1.08
N SER A 49 2.21 5.57 -0.74
CA SER A 49 3.66 5.58 -0.97
C SER A 49 4.38 5.85 0.36
N PRO A 50 5.66 5.46 0.51
CA PRO A 50 6.42 5.62 1.75
C PRO A 50 6.67 7.09 2.09
#